data_AF-A0A847JK32-F1
#
_entry.id   AF-A0A847JK32-F1
#
_cell.length_a   1.000
_cell.length_b   1.000
_cell.length_c   1.000
_cell.angle_alpha   90.00
_cell.angle_beta   90.00
_cell.angle_gamma   90.00
#
_symmetry.space_group_name_H-M   'P 1'
#
loop_
_entity.id
_entity.type
_entity.pdbx_description
1 polymer ?
#
loop_
_entity_poly.entity_id
_entity_poly.type
_entity_poly.pdbx_seq_one_letter_code
_entity_poly.pdbx_strand_id
1 'polypeptide(L)'
;MNNKDILELDESLTRKANSDMSQVWAGKVELESGSSGLIPESMPNVLGQTQYIDDITRPAGCLQAVVVLSQSAHGRIRKIHTEEALELDTSVRVILASDIPGTNQIGFNKPDEPLLPESEWDYWGQPLAIVVANSRILARRAASLVRIEGENLPEVIDPREAAAKGDFIFPPRTIACGDVREAFSRCAFIVEGRVDSGGQEHVYLETQGAIAQVI
;
A
#
# COMPACT_ATOMS: atom_id res chain seq x y z
N MET A 1 -27.94 46.54 -13.53
CA MET A 1 -28.70 45.35 -13.11
C MET A 1 -28.90 45.43 -11.62
N ASN A 2 -30.13 45.27 -11.15
CA ASN A 2 -30.45 45.22 -9.72
C ASN A 2 -30.07 43.83 -9.16
N ASN A 3 -29.84 43.72 -7.86
CA ASN A 3 -29.49 42.45 -7.18
C ASN A 3 -30.51 41.33 -7.44
N LYS A 4 -31.78 41.64 -7.76
CA LYS A 4 -32.77 40.64 -8.19
C LYS A 4 -32.43 40.02 -9.55
N ASP A 5 -31.94 40.81 -10.50
CA ASP A 5 -31.60 40.34 -11.85
C ASP A 5 -30.39 39.39 -11.82
N ILE A 6 -29.46 39.61 -10.87
CA ILE A 6 -28.26 38.78 -10.69
C ILE A 6 -28.62 37.42 -10.07
N LEU A 7 -29.53 37.39 -9.10
CA LEU A 7 -29.99 36.14 -8.47
C LEU A 7 -30.84 35.29 -9.42
N GLU A 8 -31.69 35.90 -10.26
CA GLU A 8 -32.44 35.17 -11.28
C GLU A 8 -31.53 34.62 -12.40
N LEU A 9 -30.46 35.34 -12.76
CA LEU A 9 -29.43 34.83 -13.67
C LEU A 9 -28.68 33.64 -13.08
N ASP A 10 -28.28 33.70 -11.80
CA ASP A 10 -27.57 32.63 -11.11
C ASP A 10 -28.44 31.36 -10.95
N GLU A 11 -29.71 31.50 -10.59
CA GLU A 11 -30.65 30.38 -10.55
C GLU A 11 -30.92 29.79 -11.94
N SER A 12 -30.97 30.62 -12.99
CA SER A 12 -31.17 30.16 -14.38
C SER A 12 -29.95 29.41 -14.90
N LEU A 13 -28.74 29.85 -14.57
CA LEU A 13 -27.48 29.21 -14.92
C LEU A 13 -27.32 27.89 -14.16
N THR A 14 -27.67 27.86 -12.88
CA THR A 14 -27.64 26.65 -12.06
C THR A 14 -28.67 25.61 -12.54
N ARG A 15 -29.88 26.05 -12.93
CA ARG A 15 -30.90 25.15 -13.52
C ARG A 15 -30.47 24.60 -14.87
N LYS A 16 -29.81 25.42 -15.71
CA LYS A 16 -29.31 25.00 -17.03
C LYS A 16 -28.13 24.01 -16.91
N ALA A 17 -27.22 24.24 -15.96
CA ALA A 17 -26.14 23.32 -15.65
C ALA A 17 -26.67 21.97 -15.12
N ASN A 18 -27.69 21.98 -14.25
CA ASN A 18 -28.32 20.75 -13.76
C ASN A 18 -29.15 20.03 -14.83
N SER A 19 -29.80 20.73 -15.76
CA SER A 19 -30.52 20.09 -16.86
C SER A 19 -29.58 19.39 -17.84
N ASP A 20 -28.44 20.02 -18.17
CA ASP A 20 -27.41 19.40 -19.02
C ASP A 20 -26.75 18.20 -18.32
N MET A 21 -26.47 18.29 -17.01
CA MET A 21 -25.92 17.15 -16.25
C MET A 21 -26.89 15.96 -16.14
N SER A 22 -28.20 16.23 -16.05
CA SER A 22 -29.20 15.14 -16.02
C SER A 22 -29.28 14.39 -17.36
N GLN A 23 -29.00 15.07 -18.49
CA GLN A 23 -28.92 14.45 -19.82
C GLN A 23 -27.65 13.60 -19.99
N VAL A 24 -26.53 14.00 -19.37
CA VAL A 24 -25.27 13.22 -19.38
C VAL A 24 -25.42 11.90 -18.63
N TRP A 25 -26.21 11.86 -17.55
CA TRP A 25 -26.42 10.64 -16.77
C TRP A 25 -27.47 9.69 -17.39
N ALA A 26 -28.41 10.22 -18.17
CA ALA A 26 -29.52 9.44 -18.74
C ALA A 26 -29.33 9.04 -20.23
N GLY A 27 -28.27 9.46 -20.90
CA GLY A 27 -28.10 9.25 -22.34
C GLY A 27 -26.71 8.74 -22.70
N LYS A 28 -26.66 7.69 -23.54
CA LYS A 28 -25.48 7.30 -24.31
C LYS A 28 -24.88 8.54 -24.98
N VAL A 29 -23.83 9.11 -24.40
CA VAL A 29 -22.89 9.93 -25.14
C VAL A 29 -22.00 8.94 -25.88
N GLU A 30 -22.21 8.80 -27.19
CA GLU A 30 -21.17 8.23 -28.05
C GLU A 30 -19.98 9.19 -27.97
N LEU A 31 -19.04 8.90 -27.07
CA LEU A 31 -17.77 9.60 -27.04
C LEU A 31 -17.06 9.29 -28.35
N GLU A 32 -17.00 10.26 -29.26
CA GLU A 32 -16.11 10.17 -30.42
C GLU A 32 -14.68 9.94 -29.91
N SER A 33 -14.02 8.92 -30.45
CA SER A 33 -12.65 8.59 -30.06
C SER A 33 -11.75 9.82 -30.28
N GLY A 34 -11.17 10.34 -29.21
CA GLY A 34 -10.29 11.52 -29.25
C GLY A 34 -10.92 12.84 -28.78
N SER A 35 -12.19 12.85 -28.35
CA SER A 35 -12.74 14.01 -27.65
C SER A 35 -12.21 14.09 -26.21
N SER A 36 -11.80 15.28 -25.76
CA SER A 36 -11.38 15.55 -24.37
C SER A 36 -12.61 15.63 -23.45
N GLY A 37 -13.33 14.53 -23.31
CA GLY A 37 -14.45 14.41 -22.37
C GLY A 37 -13.98 14.67 -20.94
N LEU A 38 -14.86 15.26 -20.12
CA LEU A 38 -14.61 15.39 -18.69
C LEU A 38 -14.51 13.99 -18.06
N ILE A 39 -13.48 13.77 -17.24
CA ILE A 39 -13.38 12.55 -16.43
C ILE A 39 -14.58 12.55 -15.46
N PRO A 40 -15.46 11.53 -15.45
CA PRO A 40 -16.70 11.54 -14.67
C PRO A 40 -16.50 11.88 -13.19
N GLU A 41 -15.38 11.47 -12.60
CA GLU A 41 -15.02 11.68 -11.20
C GLU A 41 -14.49 13.10 -10.90
N SER A 42 -14.22 13.93 -11.91
CA SER A 42 -13.62 15.26 -11.73
C SER A 42 -14.44 16.16 -10.81
N MET A 43 -15.75 16.24 -11.04
CA MET A 43 -16.63 17.11 -10.25
C MET A 43 -16.77 16.61 -8.81
N PRO A 44 -17.07 15.32 -8.54
CA PRO A 44 -17.05 14.77 -7.18
C PRO A 44 -15.73 15.01 -6.44
N ASN A 45 -14.57 14.87 -7.11
CA ASN A 45 -13.26 15.09 -6.50
C ASN A 45 -13.05 16.55 -6.06
N VAL A 46 -13.37 17.52 -6.92
CA VAL A 46 -13.23 18.95 -6.59
C VAL A 46 -14.21 19.39 -5.50
N LEU A 47 -15.39 18.76 -5.45
CA LEU A 47 -16.40 19.03 -4.42
C LEU A 47 -16.19 18.26 -3.11
N GLY A 48 -15.18 17.38 -3.02
CA GLY A 48 -14.96 16.53 -1.85
C GLY A 48 -16.07 15.51 -1.59
N GLN A 49 -16.76 15.08 -2.65
CA GLN A 49 -17.87 14.13 -2.59
C GLN A 49 -17.44 12.68 -2.88
N THR A 50 -16.29 12.49 -3.50
CA THR A 50 -15.69 11.16 -3.68
C THR A 50 -15.31 10.60 -2.32
N GLN A 51 -15.82 9.41 -2.00
CA GLN A 51 -15.51 8.74 -0.75
C GLN A 51 -14.29 7.84 -0.92
N TYR A 52 -13.28 8.09 -0.10
CA TYR A 52 -12.11 7.24 0.10
C TYR A 52 -12.28 6.37 1.35
N ILE A 53 -11.36 5.44 1.59
CA ILE A 53 -11.56 4.40 2.62
C ILE A 53 -11.77 4.99 4.03
N ASP A 54 -11.06 6.07 4.35
CA ASP A 54 -11.15 6.73 5.67
C ASP A 54 -12.34 7.71 5.77
N ASP A 55 -13.02 8.00 4.66
CA ASP A 55 -14.25 8.81 4.62
C ASP A 55 -15.50 7.96 4.92
N ILE A 56 -15.40 6.63 4.81
CA ILE A 56 -16.52 5.72 5.04
C ILE A 56 -16.92 5.77 6.52
N THR A 57 -18.21 6.04 6.77
CA THR A 57 -18.79 5.99 8.12
C THR A 57 -18.59 4.61 8.73
N ARG A 58 -17.88 4.59 9.85
CA ARG A 58 -17.50 3.34 10.51
C ARG A 58 -18.70 2.72 11.25
N PRO A 59 -18.93 1.40 11.15
CA PRO A 59 -19.94 0.73 11.95
C PRO A 59 -19.71 0.92 13.45
N ALA A 60 -20.79 0.84 14.23
CA ALA A 60 -20.70 0.86 15.69
C ALA A 60 -19.83 -0.30 16.19
N GLY A 61 -18.88 -0.02 17.08
CA GLY A 61 -17.94 -1.03 17.59
C GLY A 61 -16.75 -1.33 16.66
N CYS A 62 -16.55 -0.57 15.58
CA CYS A 62 -15.38 -0.71 14.71
C CYS A 62 -14.08 -0.43 15.49
N LEU A 63 -13.21 -1.45 15.59
CA LEU A 63 -11.89 -1.33 16.20
C LEU A 63 -10.90 -0.66 15.26
N GLN A 64 -9.80 -0.16 15.83
CA GLN A 64 -8.70 0.48 15.12
C GLN A 64 -7.47 -0.40 15.23
N ALA A 65 -6.88 -0.73 14.08
CA ALA A 65 -5.70 -1.58 13.99
C ALA A 65 -4.42 -0.75 13.87
N VAL A 66 -3.36 -1.21 14.52
CA VAL A 66 -1.99 -0.70 14.40
C VAL A 66 -1.05 -1.88 14.28
N VAL A 67 -0.16 -1.84 13.29
CA VAL A 67 0.83 -2.89 13.07
C VAL A 67 2.08 -2.61 13.90
N VAL A 68 2.59 -3.63 14.57
CA VAL A 68 3.90 -3.63 15.24
C VAL A 68 4.93 -4.10 14.22
N LEU A 69 5.95 -3.29 13.99
CA LEU A 69 6.92 -3.49 12.91
C LEU A 69 8.30 -3.87 13.47
N SER A 70 9.07 -4.64 12.70
CA SER A 70 10.48 -4.88 12.98
C SER A 70 11.29 -3.56 12.97
N GLN A 71 12.36 -3.53 13.77
CA GLN A 71 13.24 -2.36 13.93
C GLN A 71 14.67 -2.62 13.46
N SER A 72 14.86 -3.67 12.66
CA SER A 72 16.14 -4.00 12.02
C SER A 72 15.90 -4.74 10.70
N ALA A 73 16.94 -4.82 9.87
CA ALA A 73 16.84 -5.41 8.54
C ALA A 73 16.70 -6.93 8.56
N HIS A 74 17.30 -7.62 9.53
CA HIS A 74 17.18 -9.07 9.66
C HIS A 74 17.34 -9.46 11.13
N GLY A 75 16.56 -10.43 11.59
CA GLY A 75 16.70 -10.90 12.96
C GLY A 75 15.77 -12.04 13.32
N ARG A 76 15.96 -12.55 14.54
CA ARG A 76 15.24 -13.71 15.07
C ARG A 76 14.36 -13.33 16.24
N ILE A 77 13.10 -13.76 16.18
CA ILE A 77 12.11 -13.65 17.25
C ILE A 77 12.36 -14.78 18.25
N ARG A 78 12.62 -14.41 19.50
CA ARG A 78 12.61 -15.36 20.62
C ARG A 78 11.26 -15.37 21.31
N LYS A 79 10.71 -14.19 21.56
CA LYS A 79 9.38 -14.02 22.17
C LYS A 79 8.80 -12.65 21.86
N ILE A 80 7.49 -12.57 21.71
CA ILE A 80 6.75 -11.30 21.68
C ILE A 80 6.01 -11.17 23.01
N HIS A 81 6.32 -10.12 23.76
CA HIS A 81 5.66 -9.78 25.03
C HIS A 81 4.52 -8.82 24.74
N THR A 82 3.31 -9.17 25.16
CA THR A 82 2.06 -8.46 24.90
C THR A 82 1.33 -8.05 26.17
N GLU A 83 1.85 -8.47 27.33
CA GLU A 83 1.21 -8.36 28.64
C GLU A 83 0.91 -6.88 28.98
N GLU A 84 1.90 -5.99 28.85
CA GLU A 84 1.73 -4.55 29.12
C GLU A 84 0.73 -3.88 28.16
N ALA A 85 0.66 -4.34 26.91
CA ALA A 85 -0.30 -3.82 25.93
C ALA A 85 -1.73 -4.21 26.30
N LEU A 86 -1.94 -5.46 26.71
CA LEU A 86 -3.25 -5.99 27.10
C LEU A 86 -3.76 -5.41 28.42
N GLU A 87 -2.86 -5.08 29.35
CA GLU A 87 -3.21 -4.44 30.63
C GLU A 87 -3.67 -2.98 30.49
N LEU A 88 -3.35 -2.33 29.36
CA LEU A 88 -3.62 -0.91 29.14
C LEU A 88 -5.12 -0.59 29.14
N ASP A 89 -5.95 -1.44 28.51
CA ASP A 89 -7.40 -1.29 28.42
C ASP A 89 -8.05 -2.61 28.00
N THR A 90 -9.26 -2.89 28.51
CA THR A 90 -9.97 -4.15 28.27
C THR A 90 -10.40 -4.37 26.82
N SER A 91 -10.41 -3.34 25.98
CA SER A 91 -10.68 -3.43 24.54
C SER A 91 -9.46 -3.82 23.71
N VAL A 92 -8.25 -3.77 24.27
CA VAL A 92 -7.03 -4.09 23.53
C VAL A 92 -6.97 -5.58 23.24
N ARG A 93 -6.65 -5.94 22.00
CA ARG A 93 -6.24 -7.29 21.60
C ARG A 93 -4.96 -7.20 20.79
N VAL A 94 -4.11 -8.21 20.92
CA VAL A 94 -2.90 -8.37 20.11
C VAL A 94 -3.06 -9.68 19.34
N ILE A 95 -2.85 -9.60 18.03
CA ILE A 95 -2.90 -10.72 17.08
C ILE A 95 -1.46 -11.05 16.72
N LEU A 96 -1.06 -12.29 16.97
CA LEU A 96 0.22 -12.88 16.63
C LEU A 96 0.06 -13.88 15.49
N ALA A 97 1.19 -14.35 14.95
CA ALA A 97 1.21 -15.39 13.93
C ALA A 97 0.43 -16.66 14.34
N SER A 98 0.52 -17.05 15.61
CA SER A 98 -0.19 -18.21 16.18
C SER A 98 -1.72 -18.06 16.20
N ASP A 99 -2.23 -16.84 16.07
CA ASP A 99 -3.68 -16.56 16.08
C ASP A 99 -4.30 -16.65 14.69
N ILE A 100 -3.50 -16.88 13.65
CA ILE A 100 -3.97 -17.00 12.26
C ILE A 100 -4.61 -18.40 12.10
N PRO A 101 -5.94 -18.51 11.91
CA PRO A 101 -6.62 -19.81 11.85
C PRO A 101 -6.41 -20.55 10.53
N GLY A 102 -5.84 -19.87 9.52
CA GLY A 102 -5.62 -20.40 8.18
C GLY A 102 -4.14 -20.38 7.79
N THR A 103 -3.87 -20.24 6.50
CA THR A 103 -2.50 -20.21 5.99
C THR A 103 -1.85 -18.85 6.27
N ASN A 104 -0.77 -18.87 7.05
CA ASN A 104 0.09 -17.70 7.31
C ASN A 104 1.12 -17.49 6.18
N GLN A 105 0.64 -17.30 4.95
CA GLN A 105 1.48 -17.13 3.76
C GLN A 105 0.73 -16.29 2.71
N ILE A 106 1.36 -15.21 2.25
CA ILE A 106 0.79 -14.23 1.32
C ILE A 106 1.62 -14.04 0.03
N GLY A 107 2.75 -14.73 -0.09
CA GLY A 107 3.64 -14.68 -1.24
C GLY A 107 2.94 -15.16 -2.51
N PHE A 108 2.98 -14.34 -3.55
CA PHE A 108 2.23 -14.57 -4.78
C PHE A 108 2.85 -15.65 -5.68
N ASN A 109 4.16 -15.55 -5.93
CA ASN A 109 4.87 -16.45 -6.84
C ASN A 109 5.44 -17.68 -6.13
N LYS A 110 5.78 -17.52 -4.86
CA LYS A 110 6.41 -18.53 -4.02
C LYS A 110 5.85 -18.40 -2.61
N PRO A 111 5.74 -19.50 -1.86
CA PRO A 111 5.32 -19.43 -0.47
C PRO A 111 6.51 -19.03 0.43
N ASP A 112 7.01 -17.81 0.26
CA ASP A 112 8.16 -17.25 0.99
C ASP A 112 7.85 -15.97 1.80
N GLU A 113 6.59 -15.51 1.83
CA GLU A 113 6.18 -14.31 2.55
C GLU A 113 5.10 -14.62 3.60
N PRO A 114 5.45 -14.80 4.88
CA PRO A 114 4.45 -14.96 5.93
C PRO A 114 3.69 -13.65 6.17
N LEU A 115 2.40 -13.73 6.53
CA LEU A 115 1.62 -12.55 6.92
C LEU A 115 2.17 -11.94 8.23
N LEU A 116 2.45 -12.80 9.21
CA LEU A 116 3.19 -12.46 10.43
C LEU A 116 4.24 -13.55 10.66
N PRO A 117 5.54 -13.25 10.70
CA PRO A 117 6.57 -14.28 10.89
C PRO A 117 6.56 -14.84 12.32
N GLU A 118 6.84 -16.15 12.45
CA GLU A 118 6.96 -16.82 13.75
C GLU A 118 8.41 -16.84 14.28
N SER A 119 9.39 -16.93 13.38
CA SER A 119 10.78 -17.20 13.73
C SER A 119 11.73 -16.04 13.44
N GLU A 120 11.70 -15.48 12.24
CA GLU A 120 12.67 -14.51 11.76
C GLU A 120 11.97 -13.40 10.98
N TRP A 121 12.50 -12.18 11.04
CA TRP A 121 12.09 -11.09 10.17
C TRP A 121 13.21 -10.77 9.21
N ASP A 122 12.88 -10.52 7.94
CA ASP A 122 13.77 -10.47 6.79
C ASP A 122 13.98 -9.06 6.24
N TYR A 123 13.22 -8.07 6.73
CA TYR A 123 13.37 -6.69 6.34
C TYR A 123 12.96 -5.71 7.44
N TRP A 124 13.42 -4.46 7.28
CA TRP A 124 13.05 -3.36 8.16
C TRP A 124 11.58 -2.98 7.93
N GLY A 125 10.80 -2.94 9.01
CA GLY A 125 9.39 -2.61 8.91
C GLY A 125 8.49 -3.81 8.62
N GLN A 126 8.96 -5.04 8.77
CA GLN A 126 8.12 -6.23 8.62
C GLN A 126 7.06 -6.30 9.72
N PRO A 127 5.78 -6.55 9.38
CA PRO A 127 4.72 -6.78 10.38
C PRO A 127 5.03 -7.98 11.27
N LEU A 128 5.07 -7.77 12.59
CA LEU A 128 5.33 -8.82 13.60
C LEU A 128 4.10 -9.14 14.45
N ALA A 129 3.23 -8.15 14.65
CA ALA A 129 1.97 -8.31 15.36
C ALA A 129 0.98 -7.23 14.92
N ILE A 130 -0.31 -7.44 15.18
CA ILE A 130 -1.36 -6.44 14.97
C ILE A 130 -2.04 -6.17 16.29
N VAL A 131 -2.12 -4.90 16.69
CA VAL A 131 -2.86 -4.45 17.87
C VAL A 131 -4.15 -3.80 17.44
N VAL A 132 -5.27 -4.23 18.03
CA VAL A 132 -6.58 -3.61 17.82
C VAL A 132 -7.15 -3.05 19.12
N ALA A 133 -7.81 -1.89 19.06
CA ALA A 133 -8.46 -1.27 20.21
C ALA A 133 -9.64 -0.35 19.78
N ASN A 134 -10.44 0.12 20.74
CA ASN A 134 -11.61 0.98 20.47
C ASN A 134 -11.28 2.36 19.87
N SER A 135 -10.02 2.80 19.92
CA SER A 135 -9.60 4.06 19.30
C SER A 135 -8.19 3.97 18.74
N ARG A 136 -7.90 4.81 17.74
CA ARG A 136 -6.59 4.87 17.07
C ARG A 136 -5.47 5.26 18.04
N ILE A 137 -5.77 6.15 18.98
CA ILE A 137 -4.81 6.61 20.00
C ILE A 137 -4.48 5.45 20.96
N LEU A 138 -5.51 4.73 21.42
CA LEU A 138 -5.32 3.58 22.31
C LEU A 138 -4.55 2.45 21.62
N ALA A 139 -4.91 2.11 20.37
CA ALA A 139 -4.22 1.07 19.60
C ALA A 139 -2.73 1.42 19.39
N ARG A 140 -2.41 2.69 19.10
CA ARG A 140 -1.01 3.16 18.96
C ARG A 140 -0.24 3.05 20.27
N ARG A 141 -0.86 3.44 21.38
CA ARG A 141 -0.24 3.34 22.71
C ARG A 141 0.00 1.89 23.08
N ALA A 142 -1.00 1.02 22.92
CA ALA A 142 -0.85 -0.41 23.15
C ALA A 142 0.23 -1.04 22.25
N ALA A 143 0.28 -0.70 20.96
CA ALA A 143 1.33 -1.18 20.05
C ALA A 143 2.74 -0.80 20.50
N SER A 144 2.93 0.41 21.07
CA SER A 144 4.24 0.81 21.63
C SER A 144 4.68 0.04 22.88
N LEU A 145 3.76 -0.67 23.53
CA LEU A 145 4.04 -1.52 24.69
C LEU A 145 4.31 -2.99 24.30
N VAL A 146 4.09 -3.36 23.04
CA VAL A 146 4.47 -4.68 22.54
C VAL A 146 5.98 -4.73 22.39
N ARG A 147 6.63 -5.64 23.13
CA ARG A 147 8.09 -5.77 23.15
C ARG A 147 8.53 -7.04 22.44
N ILE A 148 9.36 -6.87 21.42
CA ILE A 148 9.97 -7.98 20.69
C ILE A 148 11.28 -8.34 21.38
N GLU A 149 11.34 -9.53 21.96
CA GLU A 149 12.57 -10.15 22.43
C GLU A 149 13.18 -10.96 21.29
N GLY A 150 14.39 -10.61 20.89
CA GLY A 150 15.06 -11.20 19.75
C GLY A 150 16.50 -10.75 19.61
N GLU A 151 17.14 -11.16 18.53
CA GLU A 151 18.50 -10.74 18.17
C GLU A 151 18.59 -10.38 16.69
N ASN A 152 19.41 -9.37 16.38
CA ASN A 152 19.70 -9.04 14.98
C ASN A 152 20.60 -10.14 14.38
N LEU A 153 20.31 -10.48 13.14
CA LEU A 153 21.08 -11.42 12.33
C LEU A 153 21.82 -10.67 11.22
N PRO A 154 22.90 -11.23 10.65
CA PRO A 154 23.58 -10.60 9.53
C PRO A 154 22.64 -10.38 8.34
N GLU A 155 22.60 -9.16 7.82
CA GLU A 155 21.77 -8.76 6.69
C GLU A 155 22.57 -8.68 5.37
N VAL A 156 21.85 -8.79 4.24
CA VAL A 156 22.38 -8.51 2.89
C VAL A 156 21.56 -7.42 2.24
N ILE A 157 22.12 -6.21 2.15
CA ILE A 157 21.40 -5.02 1.66
C ILE A 157 21.90 -4.50 0.31
N ASP A 158 23.00 -5.05 -0.22
CA ASP A 158 23.48 -4.75 -1.57
C ASP A 158 23.12 -5.92 -2.53
N PRO A 159 22.36 -5.67 -3.62
CA PRO A 159 22.04 -6.72 -4.59
C PRO A 159 23.29 -7.34 -5.25
N ARG A 160 24.43 -6.63 -5.31
CA ARG A 160 25.70 -7.17 -5.83
C ARG A 160 26.32 -8.16 -4.86
N GLU A 161 26.20 -7.92 -3.56
CA GLU A 161 26.64 -8.84 -2.52
C GLU A 161 25.80 -10.12 -2.56
N ALA A 162 24.47 -9.98 -2.66
CA ALA A 162 23.54 -11.11 -2.83
C ALA A 162 23.90 -11.92 -4.08
N ALA A 163 24.13 -11.26 -5.22
CA ALA A 163 24.54 -11.94 -6.46
C ALA A 163 25.87 -12.68 -6.33
N ALA A 164 26.85 -12.11 -5.61
CA ALA A 164 28.14 -12.75 -5.36
C ALA A 164 28.02 -13.99 -4.45
N LYS A 165 27.03 -14.02 -3.55
CA LYS A 165 26.70 -15.17 -2.70
C LYS A 165 25.86 -16.24 -3.42
N GLY A 166 25.28 -15.90 -4.58
CA GLY A 166 24.34 -16.77 -5.30
C GLY A 166 22.91 -16.70 -4.75
N ASP A 167 22.61 -15.69 -3.93
CA ASP A 167 21.31 -15.49 -3.29
C ASP A 167 20.35 -14.80 -4.26
N PHE A 168 19.82 -15.58 -5.21
CA PHE A 168 18.89 -15.08 -6.22
C PHE A 168 17.44 -15.37 -5.86
N ILE A 169 16.58 -14.35 -5.98
CA ILE A 169 15.12 -14.52 -5.87
C ILE A 169 14.62 -15.37 -7.04
N PHE A 170 15.15 -15.23 -8.25
CA PHE A 170 14.78 -16.05 -9.41
C PHE A 170 16.01 -16.46 -10.22
N PRO A 171 15.97 -17.60 -10.93
CA PRO A 171 17.06 -17.96 -11.83
C PRO A 171 17.27 -16.86 -12.89
N PRO A 172 18.53 -16.57 -13.28
CA PRO A 172 18.82 -15.59 -14.31
C PRO A 172 18.07 -15.88 -15.61
N ARG A 173 17.45 -14.84 -16.18
CA ARG A 173 16.81 -14.91 -17.49
C ARG A 173 17.75 -14.32 -18.54
N THR A 174 18.01 -15.09 -19.60
CA THR A 174 18.87 -14.67 -20.70
C THR A 174 18.03 -14.45 -21.96
N ILE A 175 18.16 -13.29 -22.57
CA ILE A 175 17.63 -13.00 -23.91
C ILE A 175 18.84 -12.84 -24.83
N ALA A 176 18.92 -13.65 -25.89
CA ALA A 176 20.01 -13.62 -26.85
C ALA A 176 19.44 -13.66 -28.27
N CYS A 177 20.09 -12.94 -29.19
CA CYS A 177 19.71 -12.88 -30.59
C CYS A 177 20.97 -12.77 -31.48
N GLY A 178 21.07 -13.60 -32.51
CA GLY A 178 22.21 -13.64 -33.43
C GLY A 178 23.53 -14.10 -32.79
N ASP A 179 24.64 -13.89 -33.50
CA ASP A 179 25.99 -14.13 -33.00
C ASP A 179 26.60 -12.80 -32.51
N VAL A 180 26.46 -12.56 -31.22
CA VAL A 180 26.99 -11.37 -30.54
C VAL A 180 28.53 -11.31 -30.64
N ARG A 181 29.23 -12.46 -30.63
CA ARG A 181 30.70 -12.50 -30.68
C ARG A 181 31.21 -12.09 -32.05
N GLU A 182 30.59 -12.60 -33.12
CA GLU A 182 30.90 -12.18 -34.49
C GLU A 182 30.62 -10.69 -34.68
N ALA A 183 29.47 -10.21 -34.18
CA ALA A 183 29.10 -8.80 -34.27
C ALA A 183 30.14 -7.87 -33.61
N PHE A 184 30.56 -8.17 -32.38
CA PHE A 184 31.59 -7.39 -31.67
C PHE A 184 32.92 -7.34 -32.42
N SER A 185 33.32 -8.44 -33.10
CA SER A 185 34.58 -8.47 -33.86
C SER A 185 34.63 -7.51 -35.06
N ARG A 186 33.45 -7.06 -35.53
CA ARG A 186 33.31 -6.15 -36.68
C ARG A 186 33.05 -4.70 -36.27
N CYS A 187 32.90 -4.41 -34.98
CA CYS A 187 32.64 -3.06 -34.50
C CYS A 187 33.89 -2.17 -34.63
N ALA A 188 33.71 -0.93 -35.12
CA ALA A 188 34.80 0.05 -35.16
C ALA A 188 35.14 0.62 -33.77
N PHE A 189 34.16 0.67 -32.87
CA PHE A 189 34.30 1.11 -31.48
C PHE A 189 33.43 0.24 -30.57
N ILE A 190 33.93 -0.02 -29.37
CA ILE A 190 33.19 -0.69 -28.30
C ILE A 190 33.20 0.27 -27.10
N VAL A 191 32.03 0.56 -26.56
CA VAL A 191 31.87 1.39 -25.37
C VAL A 191 31.25 0.54 -24.28
N GLU A 192 31.92 0.48 -23.14
CA GLU A 192 31.46 -0.24 -21.96
C GLU A 192 31.17 0.76 -20.86
N GLY A 193 30.16 0.48 -20.06
CA GLY A 193 29.75 1.34 -18.98
C GLY A 193 28.80 0.64 -18.04
N ARG A 194 28.53 1.32 -16.93
CA ARG A 194 27.61 0.88 -15.90
C ARG A 194 26.62 2.00 -15.62
N VAL A 195 25.35 1.64 -15.48
CA VAL A 195 24.30 2.52 -14.98
C VAL A 195 23.63 1.84 -13.80
N ASP A 196 23.33 2.62 -12.77
CA ASP A 196 22.57 2.18 -11.61
C ASP A 196 21.33 3.08 -11.51
N SER A 197 20.18 2.46 -11.22
CA SER A 197 18.92 3.15 -10.95
C SER A 197 18.47 2.79 -9.54
N GLY A 198 18.15 3.81 -8.74
CA GLY A 198 17.64 3.62 -7.38
C GLY A 198 16.19 3.13 -7.36
N GLY A 199 15.72 2.81 -6.15
CA GLY A 199 14.31 2.58 -5.90
C GLY A 199 13.50 3.87 -5.94
N GLN A 200 12.19 3.73 -6.09
CA GLN A 200 11.24 4.84 -6.09
C GLN A 200 9.98 4.40 -5.33
N GLU A 201 9.52 5.23 -4.40
CA GLU A 201 8.22 5.04 -3.76
C GLU A 201 7.11 5.63 -4.63
N HIS A 202 5.92 5.05 -4.56
CA HIS A 202 4.74 5.49 -5.29
C HIS A 202 4.29 6.89 -4.84
N VAL A 203 4.38 7.15 -3.53
CA VAL A 203 3.94 8.41 -2.91
C VAL A 203 2.49 8.74 -3.29
N TYR A 204 1.62 7.73 -3.23
CA TYR A 204 0.18 7.92 -3.40
C TYR A 204 -0.36 8.90 -2.34
N LEU A 205 -1.35 9.73 -2.74
CA LEU A 205 -1.94 10.73 -1.84
C LEU A 205 -2.78 10.10 -0.73
N GLU A 206 -3.52 9.04 -1.05
CA GLU A 206 -4.26 8.23 -0.07
C GLU A 206 -3.38 7.07 0.38
N THR A 207 -3.05 7.03 1.67
CA THR A 207 -2.27 5.92 2.23
C THR A 207 -3.07 4.62 2.31
N GLN A 208 -2.38 3.48 2.37
CA GLN A 208 -3.02 2.16 2.56
C GLN A 208 -4.07 2.19 3.68
N GLY A 209 -5.28 1.74 3.37
CA GLY A 209 -6.39 1.63 4.30
C GLY A 209 -7.29 0.47 3.96
N ALA A 210 -7.91 -0.11 4.99
CA ALA A 210 -8.83 -1.23 4.85
C ALA A 210 -9.86 -1.19 5.97
N ILE A 211 -11.07 -1.68 5.66
CA ILE A 211 -12.13 -1.95 6.62
C ILE A 211 -12.54 -3.40 6.43
N ALA A 212 -12.54 -4.16 7.52
CA ALA A 212 -12.99 -5.55 7.53
C ALA A 212 -14.20 -5.70 8.46
N GLN A 213 -15.22 -6.40 8.00
CA GLN A 213 -16.43 -6.70 8.76
C GLN A 213 -16.77 -8.18 8.56
N VAL A 214 -17.07 -8.88 9.65
CA VAL A 214 -17.67 -10.21 9.58
C VAL A 214 -19.14 -10.03 9.25
N ILE A 215 -19.58 -10.64 8.15
CA ILE A 215 -20.97 -10.65 7.67
C ILE A 215 -21.62 -11.96 8.08
#